data_AF-A0A2A5A9F5-F1
#
_entry.id   AF-A0A2A5A9F5-F1
#
_cell.length_a   1.000
_cell.length_b   1.000
_cell.length_c   1.000
_cell.angle_alpha   90.00
_cell.angle_beta   90.00
_cell.angle_gamma   90.00
#
_symmetry.space_group_name_H-M   'P 1'
#
loop_
_entity.id
_entity.type
_entity.pdbx_description
1 polymer ?
#
loop_
_entity_poly.entity_id
_entity_poly.type
_entity_poly.pdbx_seq_one_letter_code
_entity_poly.pdbx_strand_id
1 'polypeptide(L)'
;MNPYKQFNIYNWLTFSEQKLKTIQKASIFHDEIHFKKSCEKFSYYPQDIWLFLLASEWAKIGEEESFMGRCGELGDELGSKIIATRLVHSIMRLSFLMEKEYAPYSKWFGTAFSKLKSGEVLNPTLQNVLFANNWKDREKHLSKAYEVIAKLHNQLKITKELPTKVKSFYDRPYLTIYGSKVFTAEILKQIKDEQVLNIKSPIGSVNQITNTVDLLENEKLLKRMKALYE
;
A
#
# COMPACT_ATOMS: atom_id res chain seq x y z
N MET A 1 -1.78 22.88 0.58
CA MET A 1 -0.47 22.56 -0.08
C MET A 1 -0.17 23.67 -1.09
N ASN A 2 0.96 24.38 -0.98
CA ASN A 2 1.31 25.46 -1.92
C ASN A 2 2.24 24.93 -3.04
N PRO A 3 1.78 24.81 -4.30
CA PRO A 3 2.54 24.18 -5.39
C PRO A 3 3.79 24.96 -5.80
N TYR A 4 3.99 26.19 -5.34
CA TYR A 4 5.18 26.99 -5.64
C TYR A 4 6.34 26.73 -4.67
N LYS A 5 6.12 25.96 -3.60
CA LYS A 5 7.16 25.61 -2.62
C LYS A 5 7.93 24.36 -3.03
N GLN A 6 9.17 24.26 -2.57
CA GLN A 6 9.91 23.00 -2.54
C GLN A 6 9.40 22.12 -1.41
N PHE A 7 9.51 20.80 -1.61
CA PHE A 7 9.02 19.79 -0.66
C PHE A 7 10.11 18.78 -0.42
N ASN A 8 10.36 18.47 0.85
CA ASN A 8 11.28 17.40 1.23
C ASN A 8 10.55 16.05 1.33
N ILE A 9 11.28 14.99 1.66
CA ILE A 9 10.71 13.64 1.76
C ILE A 9 9.58 13.54 2.80
N TYR A 10 9.70 14.25 3.93
CA TYR A 10 8.68 14.24 5.00
C TYR A 10 7.39 14.94 4.57
N ASN A 11 7.47 15.94 3.67
CA ASN A 11 6.28 16.49 3.04
C ASN A 11 5.54 15.43 2.24
N TRP A 12 6.25 14.64 1.43
CA TRP A 12 5.65 13.60 0.62
C TRP A 12 4.99 12.49 1.45
N LEU A 13 5.62 12.08 2.54
CA LEU A 13 5.07 11.07 3.46
C LEU A 13 3.87 11.57 4.29
N THR A 14 3.65 12.88 4.36
CA THR A 14 2.54 13.51 5.09
C THR A 14 1.47 14.12 4.18
N PHE A 15 1.63 14.07 2.86
CA PHE A 15 0.59 14.54 1.95
C PHE A 15 -0.62 13.61 1.98
N SER A 16 -1.79 14.22 1.96
CA SER A 16 -3.04 13.51 1.78
C SER A 16 -3.17 13.03 0.33
N GLU A 17 -3.27 11.72 0.13
CA GLU A 17 -3.42 11.11 -1.20
C GLU A 17 -4.67 11.59 -1.92
N GLN A 18 -5.76 11.86 -1.21
CA GLN A 18 -6.98 12.35 -1.83
C GLN A 18 -6.80 13.76 -2.43
N LYS A 19 -5.97 14.60 -1.79
CA LYS A 19 -5.61 15.93 -2.31
C LYS A 19 -4.68 15.81 -3.51
N LEU A 20 -3.69 14.92 -3.45
CA LEU A 20 -2.82 14.62 -4.58
C LEU A 20 -3.60 14.07 -5.78
N LYS A 21 -4.51 13.12 -5.55
CA LYS A 21 -5.40 12.56 -6.58
C LYS A 21 -6.28 13.63 -7.22
N THR A 22 -6.80 14.55 -6.42
CA THR A 22 -7.58 15.69 -6.92
C THR A 22 -6.74 16.53 -7.87
N ILE A 23 -5.50 16.87 -7.49
CA ILE A 23 -4.58 17.60 -8.37
C ILE A 23 -4.26 16.81 -9.64
N GLN A 24 -4.03 15.50 -9.52
CA GLN A 24 -3.64 14.63 -10.64
C GLN A 24 -4.78 14.44 -11.67
N LYS A 25 -6.04 14.38 -11.23
CA LYS A 25 -7.20 14.08 -12.10
C LYS A 25 -8.10 15.29 -12.39
N ALA A 26 -7.86 16.45 -11.76
CA ALA A 26 -8.67 17.64 -11.99
C ALA A 26 -8.51 18.18 -13.41
N SER A 27 -9.64 18.61 -13.98
CA SER A 27 -9.65 19.42 -15.21
C SER A 27 -9.49 20.89 -14.83
N ILE A 28 -8.55 21.59 -15.46
CA ILE A 28 -8.34 23.02 -15.28
C ILE A 28 -9.05 23.74 -16.43
N PHE A 29 -10.09 24.50 -16.09
CA PHE A 29 -10.91 25.21 -17.07
C PHE A 29 -10.31 26.57 -17.48
N HIS A 30 -9.48 27.16 -16.62
CA HIS A 30 -8.82 28.45 -16.84
C HIS A 30 -7.51 28.51 -16.05
N ASP A 31 -6.40 28.94 -16.67
CA ASP A 31 -5.06 28.92 -16.07
C ASP A 31 -4.17 30.12 -16.48
N GLU A 32 -4.38 31.28 -15.85
CA GLU A 32 -3.57 32.48 -16.10
C GLU A 32 -2.27 32.53 -15.26
N ILE A 33 -2.16 31.70 -14.23
CA ILE A 33 -1.03 31.71 -13.28
C ILE A 33 -0.08 30.51 -13.46
N HIS A 34 -0.23 29.76 -14.55
CA HIS A 34 0.52 28.52 -14.81
C HIS A 34 0.43 27.50 -13.65
N PHE A 35 -0.75 27.39 -13.04
CA PHE A 35 -1.06 26.45 -11.98
C PHE A 35 -0.83 25.01 -12.44
N LYS A 36 -1.23 24.66 -13.67
CA LYS A 36 -1.05 23.31 -14.21
C LYS A 36 0.41 22.89 -14.18
N LYS A 37 1.30 23.76 -14.66
CA LYS A 37 2.75 23.54 -14.69
C LYS A 37 3.31 23.36 -13.28
N SER A 38 2.86 24.17 -12.34
CA SER A 38 3.27 24.11 -10.93
C SER A 38 2.87 22.79 -10.25
N CYS A 39 1.83 22.13 -10.76
CA CYS A 39 1.32 20.85 -10.26
C CYS A 39 1.96 19.61 -10.90
N GLU A 40 2.78 19.75 -11.96
CA GLU A 40 3.39 18.60 -12.67
C GLU A 40 4.23 17.69 -11.75
N LYS A 41 4.87 18.27 -10.73
CA LYS A 41 5.61 17.52 -9.71
C LYS A 41 4.75 16.60 -8.86
N PHE A 42 3.43 16.80 -8.83
CA PHE A 42 2.45 15.93 -8.16
C PHE A 42 1.82 14.91 -9.12
N SER A 43 2.40 14.73 -10.31
CA SER A 43 1.99 13.68 -11.25
C SER A 43 2.06 12.30 -10.59
N TYR A 44 3.11 12.03 -9.81
CA TYR A 44 3.20 10.89 -8.90
C TYR A 44 4.28 11.08 -7.83
N TYR A 45 4.47 10.09 -6.95
CA TYR A 45 5.54 10.12 -5.93
C TYR A 45 6.94 10.15 -6.55
N PRO A 46 7.91 10.83 -5.91
CA PRO A 46 9.33 10.64 -6.19
C PRO A 46 9.75 9.17 -6.02
N GLN A 47 10.75 8.73 -6.77
CA GLN A 47 11.14 7.32 -6.87
C GLN A 47 11.35 6.65 -5.50
N ASP A 48 12.18 7.25 -4.63
CA ASP A 48 12.54 6.63 -3.36
C ASP A 48 11.41 6.66 -2.34
N ILE A 49 10.53 7.65 -2.44
CA ILE A 49 9.26 7.67 -1.69
C ILE A 49 8.37 6.53 -2.15
N TRP A 50 8.19 6.36 -3.46
CA TRP A 50 7.39 5.27 -4.01
C TRP A 50 7.91 3.89 -3.58
N LEU A 51 9.24 3.68 -3.64
CA LEU A 51 9.88 2.46 -3.15
C LEU A 51 9.65 2.26 -1.65
N PHE A 52 9.80 3.30 -0.84
CA PHE A 52 9.51 3.23 0.61
C PHE A 52 8.06 2.84 0.89
N LEU A 53 7.08 3.43 0.19
CA LEU A 53 5.66 3.12 0.36
C LEU A 53 5.33 1.68 -0.06
N LEU A 54 5.94 1.17 -1.14
CA LEU A 54 5.83 -0.23 -1.56
C LEU A 54 6.41 -1.17 -0.51
N ALA A 55 7.61 -0.88 -0.01
CA ALA A 55 8.27 -1.66 1.03
C ALA A 55 7.44 -1.71 2.31
N SER A 56 6.85 -0.57 2.69
CA SER A 56 5.98 -0.43 3.86
C SER A 56 4.69 -1.24 3.75
N GLU A 57 4.06 -1.28 2.58
CA GLU A 57 2.85 -2.07 2.41
C GLU A 57 3.12 -3.58 2.36
N TRP A 58 4.26 -3.99 1.77
CA TRP A 58 4.74 -5.37 1.87
C TRP A 58 5.08 -5.77 3.31
N ALA A 59 5.58 -4.83 4.12
CA ALA A 59 5.91 -5.09 5.53
C ALA A 59 4.65 -5.42 6.32
N LYS A 60 3.58 -4.65 6.15
CA LYS A 60 2.28 -4.93 6.78
C LYS A 60 1.71 -6.29 6.42
N ILE A 61 1.86 -6.71 5.16
CA ILE A 61 1.47 -8.07 4.76
C ILE A 61 2.29 -9.09 5.54
N GLY A 62 3.62 -8.96 5.57
CA GLY A 62 4.47 -9.91 6.27
C GLY A 62 4.29 -9.93 7.79
N GLU A 63 3.87 -8.82 8.39
CA GLU A 63 3.56 -8.72 9.82
C GLU A 63 2.31 -9.52 10.21
N GLU A 64 1.31 -9.62 9.33
CA GLU A 64 0.02 -10.25 9.65
C GLU A 64 -0.30 -11.55 8.90
N GLU A 65 0.43 -11.89 7.83
CA GLU A 65 0.08 -12.99 6.92
C GLU A 65 -0.07 -14.36 7.60
N SER A 66 0.67 -14.62 8.68
CA SER A 66 0.53 -15.84 9.47
C SER A 66 -0.61 -15.78 10.49
N PHE A 67 -1.06 -14.58 10.89
CA PHE A 67 -1.99 -14.41 12.00
C PHE A 67 -3.41 -14.79 11.63
N MET A 68 -3.80 -14.59 10.36
CA MET A 68 -5.14 -14.97 9.87
C MET A 68 -5.41 -16.46 10.08
N GLY A 69 -4.46 -17.33 9.72
CA GLY A 69 -4.55 -18.78 9.93
C GLY A 69 -4.46 -19.16 11.40
N ARG A 70 -3.61 -18.48 12.18
CA ARG A 70 -3.45 -18.71 13.63
C ARG A 70 -4.72 -18.42 14.43
N CYS A 71 -5.43 -17.34 14.12
CA CYS A 71 -6.74 -17.08 14.71
C CYS A 71 -7.73 -18.19 14.34
N GLY A 72 -7.77 -18.56 13.06
CA GLY A 72 -8.66 -19.61 12.57
C GLY A 72 -8.42 -20.98 13.20
N GLU A 73 -7.16 -21.38 13.41
CA GLU A 73 -6.81 -22.64 14.07
C GLU A 73 -7.36 -22.74 15.50
N LEU A 74 -7.45 -21.61 16.22
CA LEU A 74 -8.02 -21.54 17.56
C LEU A 74 -9.55 -21.37 17.57
N GLY A 75 -10.20 -21.43 16.41
CA GLY A 75 -11.64 -21.22 16.26
C GLY A 75 -12.09 -19.76 16.28
N ASP A 76 -11.15 -18.79 16.32
CA ASP A 76 -11.44 -17.37 16.24
C ASP A 76 -11.64 -16.93 14.78
N GLU A 77 -12.81 -17.27 14.23
CA GLU A 77 -13.19 -16.88 12.87
C GLU A 77 -13.38 -15.36 12.73
N LEU A 78 -13.78 -14.67 13.80
CA LEU A 78 -13.94 -13.21 13.76
C LEU A 78 -12.58 -12.52 13.61
N GLY A 79 -11.60 -12.88 14.45
CA GLY A 79 -10.24 -12.37 14.35
C GLY A 79 -9.59 -12.72 13.03
N SER A 80 -9.79 -13.95 12.53
CA SER A 80 -9.31 -14.37 11.21
C SER A 80 -9.89 -13.50 10.08
N LYS A 81 -11.19 -13.20 10.10
CA LYS A 81 -11.84 -12.29 9.12
C LYS A 81 -11.31 -10.86 9.20
N ILE A 82 -11.10 -10.34 10.41
CA ILE A 82 -10.56 -8.99 10.63
C ILE A 82 -9.16 -8.87 10.03
N ILE A 83 -8.27 -9.82 10.33
CA ILE A 83 -6.91 -9.85 9.79
C ILE A 83 -6.93 -9.99 8.27
N ALA A 84 -7.75 -10.91 7.73
CA ALA A 84 -7.87 -11.08 6.29
C ALA A 84 -8.35 -9.81 5.58
N THR A 85 -9.26 -9.05 6.19
CA THR A 85 -9.73 -7.77 5.66
C THR A 85 -8.60 -6.75 5.57
N ARG A 86 -7.71 -6.70 6.58
CA ARG A 86 -6.53 -5.82 6.54
C ARG A 86 -5.54 -6.25 5.46
N LEU A 87 -5.28 -7.55 5.31
CA LEU A 87 -4.41 -8.10 4.27
C LEU A 87 -4.97 -7.84 2.86
N VAL A 88 -6.28 -8.00 2.66
CA VAL A 88 -6.98 -7.62 1.42
C VAL A 88 -6.79 -6.14 1.12
N HIS A 89 -6.99 -5.27 2.12
CA HIS A 89 -6.78 -3.84 1.97
C HIS A 89 -5.33 -3.51 1.60
N SER A 90 -4.34 -4.18 2.20
CA SER A 90 -2.93 -4.01 1.84
C SER A 90 -2.58 -4.47 0.42
N ILE A 91 -3.17 -5.57 -0.06
CA ILE A 91 -3.03 -6.00 -1.46
C ILE A 91 -3.61 -4.97 -2.42
N MET A 92 -4.78 -4.40 -2.09
CA MET A 92 -5.38 -3.32 -2.89
C MET A 92 -4.49 -2.06 -2.88
N ARG A 93 -3.90 -1.69 -1.73
CA ARG A 93 -2.94 -0.59 -1.61
C ARG A 93 -1.69 -0.81 -2.46
N LEU A 94 -1.10 -2.00 -2.42
CA LEU A 94 0.01 -2.38 -3.30
C LEU A 94 -0.38 -2.21 -4.77
N SER A 95 -1.57 -2.65 -5.14
CA SER A 95 -2.07 -2.53 -6.52
C SER A 95 -2.11 -1.07 -7.01
N PHE A 96 -2.60 -0.14 -6.19
CA PHE A 96 -2.54 1.30 -6.48
C PHE A 96 -1.10 1.79 -6.65
N LEU A 97 -0.21 1.41 -5.72
CA LEU A 97 1.19 1.81 -5.77
C LEU A 97 1.91 1.27 -7.01
N MET A 98 1.67 0.01 -7.39
CA MET A 98 2.28 -0.65 -8.54
C MET A 98 1.80 -0.05 -9.86
N GLU A 99 0.54 0.35 -9.96
CA GLU A 99 -0.03 1.01 -11.15
C GLU A 99 0.18 2.54 -11.18
N LYS A 100 0.91 3.07 -10.21
CA LYS A 100 1.22 4.50 -10.08
C LYS A 100 -0.01 5.41 -10.02
N GLU A 101 -1.04 4.98 -9.28
CA GLU A 101 -2.28 5.72 -9.07
C GLU A 101 -2.46 6.05 -7.58
N TYR A 102 -2.73 7.31 -7.24
CA TYR A 102 -3.08 7.67 -5.86
C TYR A 102 -4.40 7.01 -5.45
N ALA A 103 -4.47 6.45 -4.24
CA ALA A 103 -5.71 5.88 -3.72
C ALA A 103 -6.71 7.01 -3.43
N PRO A 104 -8.01 6.81 -3.75
CA PRO A 104 -9.04 7.80 -3.45
C PRO A 104 -9.47 7.71 -1.98
N TYR A 105 -10.41 8.58 -1.60
CA TYR A 105 -11.22 8.44 -0.38
C TYR A 105 -11.75 7.01 -0.20
N SER A 106 -11.87 6.58 1.07
CA SER A 106 -12.30 5.23 1.47
C SER A 106 -13.57 4.75 0.78
N LYS A 107 -14.60 5.61 0.67
CA LYS A 107 -15.86 5.26 0.00
C LYS A 107 -15.72 4.91 -1.49
N TRP A 108 -14.66 5.38 -2.14
CA TRP A 108 -14.36 5.09 -3.54
C TRP A 108 -13.24 4.07 -3.73
N PHE A 109 -12.66 3.55 -2.65
CA PHE A 109 -11.49 2.70 -2.70
C PHE A 109 -11.74 1.42 -3.51
N GLY A 110 -12.85 0.71 -3.22
CA GLY A 110 -13.25 -0.48 -3.98
C GLY A 110 -13.57 -0.18 -5.45
N THR A 111 -14.34 0.87 -5.74
CA THR A 111 -14.70 1.27 -7.10
C THR A 111 -13.50 1.72 -7.94
N ALA A 112 -12.52 2.38 -7.33
CA ALA A 112 -11.30 2.75 -8.03
C ALA A 112 -10.38 1.54 -8.22
N PHE A 113 -10.30 0.66 -7.22
CA PHE A 113 -9.53 -0.58 -7.31
C PHE A 113 -10.04 -1.46 -8.45
N SER A 114 -11.36 -1.59 -8.62
CA SER A 114 -11.94 -2.38 -9.72
C SER A 114 -11.67 -1.84 -11.12
N LYS A 115 -11.14 -0.62 -11.24
CA LYS A 115 -10.75 0.01 -12.52
C LYS A 115 -9.24 -0.15 -12.82
N LEU A 116 -8.47 -0.68 -11.89
CA LEU A 116 -7.06 -1.03 -12.09
C LEU A 116 -6.94 -2.32 -12.90
N LYS A 117 -5.86 -2.48 -13.67
CA LYS A 117 -5.61 -3.73 -14.42
C LYS A 117 -5.43 -4.91 -13.47
N SER A 118 -4.71 -4.70 -12.38
CA SER A 118 -4.56 -5.65 -11.27
C SER A 118 -5.89 -5.92 -10.58
N GLY A 119 -6.77 -4.93 -10.51
CA GLY A 119 -8.11 -5.04 -9.95
C GLY A 119 -8.98 -6.04 -10.70
N GLU A 120 -8.96 -6.01 -12.03
CA GLU A 120 -9.68 -7.00 -12.87
C GLU A 120 -9.30 -8.44 -12.51
N VAL A 121 -8.01 -8.68 -12.25
CA VAL A 121 -7.47 -10.01 -11.93
C VAL A 121 -7.69 -10.39 -10.46
N LEU A 122 -7.49 -9.45 -9.53
CA LEU A 122 -7.49 -9.72 -8.09
C LEU A 122 -8.90 -9.68 -7.48
N ASN A 123 -9.80 -8.84 -7.98
CA ASN A 123 -11.09 -8.58 -7.34
C ASN A 123 -11.92 -9.85 -7.08
N PRO A 124 -12.08 -10.80 -8.02
CA PRO A 124 -12.80 -12.04 -7.73
C PRO A 124 -12.15 -12.86 -6.60
N THR A 125 -10.82 -12.91 -6.58
CA THR A 125 -10.07 -13.64 -5.55
C THR A 125 -10.22 -12.98 -4.17
N LEU A 126 -10.11 -11.65 -4.11
CA LEU A 126 -10.24 -10.90 -2.86
C LEU A 126 -11.67 -10.96 -2.31
N GLN A 127 -12.69 -10.95 -3.16
CA GLN A 127 -14.07 -11.20 -2.73
C GLN A 127 -14.23 -12.58 -2.10
N ASN A 128 -13.65 -13.63 -2.70
CA ASN A 128 -13.69 -14.97 -2.12
C ASN A 128 -12.97 -15.06 -0.76
N VAL A 129 -11.90 -14.28 -0.53
CA VAL A 129 -11.30 -14.15 0.81
C VAL A 129 -12.32 -13.62 1.82
N LEU A 130 -13.04 -12.55 1.47
CA LEU A 130 -13.98 -11.88 2.37
C LEU A 130 -15.26 -12.70 2.63
N PHE A 131 -15.72 -13.46 1.63
CA PHE A 131 -16.92 -14.30 1.75
C PHE A 131 -16.65 -15.70 2.31
N ALA A 132 -15.39 -16.11 2.48
CA ALA A 132 -15.04 -17.41 3.02
C ALA A 132 -15.59 -17.61 4.45
N ASN A 133 -16.35 -18.70 4.63
CA ASN A 133 -17.00 -19.04 5.89
C ASN A 133 -16.04 -19.59 6.95
N ASN A 134 -14.94 -20.21 6.53
CA ASN A 134 -13.91 -20.75 7.41
C ASN A 134 -12.51 -20.26 6.99
N TRP A 135 -11.57 -20.31 7.93
CA TRP A 135 -10.22 -19.83 7.71
C TRP A 135 -9.42 -20.61 6.65
N LYS A 136 -9.69 -21.90 6.42
CA LYS A 136 -8.94 -22.69 5.42
C LYS A 136 -9.29 -22.28 4.00
N ASP A 137 -10.57 -22.08 3.71
CA ASP A 137 -11.01 -21.53 2.42
C ASP A 137 -10.48 -20.10 2.23
N ARG A 138 -10.49 -19.30 3.30
CA ARG A 138 -9.92 -17.95 3.32
C ARG A 138 -8.43 -17.97 3.02
N GLU A 139 -7.66 -18.85 3.64
CA GLU A 139 -6.23 -19.04 3.39
C GLU A 139 -5.94 -19.42 1.95
N LYS A 140 -6.72 -20.35 1.39
CA LYS A 140 -6.59 -20.78 -0.01
C LYS A 140 -6.74 -19.58 -0.97
N HIS A 141 -7.76 -18.76 -0.76
CA HIS A 141 -7.98 -17.58 -1.60
C HIS A 141 -6.94 -16.49 -1.37
N LEU A 142 -6.53 -16.27 -0.12
CA LEU A 142 -5.53 -15.26 0.22
C LEU A 142 -4.15 -15.63 -0.33
N SER A 143 -3.78 -16.91 -0.24
CA SER A 143 -2.58 -17.46 -0.86
C SER A 143 -2.56 -17.20 -2.36
N LYS A 144 -3.68 -17.41 -3.05
CA LYS A 144 -3.79 -17.10 -4.47
C LYS A 144 -3.59 -15.61 -4.75
N ALA A 145 -4.16 -14.74 -3.94
CA ALA A 145 -3.99 -13.29 -4.06
C ALA A 145 -2.51 -12.88 -3.87
N TYR A 146 -1.83 -13.47 -2.88
CA TYR A 146 -0.39 -13.26 -2.66
C TYR A 146 0.45 -13.66 -3.87
N GLU A 147 0.20 -14.83 -4.47
CA GLU A 147 0.94 -15.24 -5.66
C GLU A 147 0.74 -14.27 -6.84
N VAL A 148 -0.48 -13.73 -6.99
CA VAL A 148 -0.79 -12.77 -8.05
C VAL A 148 -0.06 -11.44 -7.81
N ILE A 149 -0.18 -10.85 -6.62
CA ILE A 149 0.45 -9.56 -6.33
C ILE A 149 1.99 -9.66 -6.33
N ALA A 150 2.56 -10.80 -5.93
CA ALA A 150 4.00 -11.07 -6.08
C ALA A 150 4.47 -11.10 -7.53
N LYS A 151 3.66 -11.65 -8.45
CA LYS A 151 3.98 -11.63 -9.90
C LYS A 151 3.91 -10.22 -10.46
N LEU A 152 2.89 -9.45 -10.06
CA LEU A 152 2.76 -8.04 -10.44
C LEU A 152 3.95 -7.22 -9.94
N HIS A 153 4.44 -7.48 -8.72
CA HIS A 153 5.68 -6.90 -8.21
C HIS A 153 6.88 -7.19 -9.12
N ASN A 154 7.11 -8.46 -9.49
CA ASN A 154 8.23 -8.81 -10.37
C ASN A 154 8.14 -8.15 -11.75
N GLN A 155 6.92 -7.89 -12.27
CA GLN A 155 6.73 -7.19 -13.53
C GLN A 155 7.17 -5.72 -13.48
N LEU A 156 7.24 -5.09 -12.30
CA LEU A 156 7.76 -3.74 -12.15
C LEU A 156 9.27 -3.65 -12.40
N LYS A 157 10.00 -4.77 -12.31
CA LYS A 157 11.46 -4.83 -12.48
C LYS A 157 12.23 -3.84 -11.60
N ILE A 158 11.71 -3.56 -10.41
CA ILE A 158 12.36 -2.68 -9.41
C ILE A 158 13.34 -3.41 -8.52
N THR A 159 13.27 -4.74 -8.46
CA THR A 159 14.18 -5.61 -7.72
C THR A 159 14.66 -6.73 -8.63
N LYS A 160 15.58 -7.58 -8.15
CA LYS A 160 15.75 -8.92 -8.73
C LYS A 160 14.42 -9.69 -8.71
N GLU A 161 14.31 -10.73 -9.53
CA GLU A 161 13.14 -11.60 -9.51
C GLU A 161 13.01 -12.31 -8.15
N LEU A 162 11.84 -12.18 -7.52
CA LEU A 162 11.56 -12.74 -6.21
C LEU A 162 10.63 -13.96 -6.29
N PRO A 163 10.69 -14.89 -5.33
CA PRO A 163 9.76 -16.02 -5.27
C PRO A 163 8.30 -15.55 -5.21
N THR A 164 7.46 -16.17 -6.05
CA THR A 164 6.02 -15.81 -6.17
C THR A 164 5.09 -16.88 -5.59
N LYS A 165 5.64 -17.93 -5.00
CA LYS A 165 4.89 -19.05 -4.42
C LYS A 165 4.86 -18.94 -2.90
N VAL A 166 3.66 -19.12 -2.35
CA VAL A 166 3.48 -19.21 -0.90
C VAL A 166 4.16 -20.46 -0.35
N LYS A 167 4.60 -20.39 0.90
CA LYS A 167 5.21 -21.51 1.64
C LYS A 167 4.72 -21.51 3.07
N SER A 168 4.88 -22.62 3.77
CA SER A 168 4.65 -22.72 5.20
C SER A 168 5.46 -21.66 5.97
N PHE A 169 4.84 -21.06 6.98
CA PHE A 169 5.46 -20.12 7.89
C PHE A 169 6.39 -20.85 8.87
N TYR A 170 7.67 -20.95 8.52
CA TYR A 170 8.63 -21.81 9.21
C TYR A 170 8.08 -23.24 9.34
N ASP A 171 8.02 -23.78 10.56
CA ASP A 171 7.50 -25.13 10.84
C ASP A 171 5.97 -25.14 11.04
N ARG A 172 5.29 -24.02 10.80
CA ARG A 172 3.83 -23.89 10.98
C ARG A 172 3.09 -24.04 9.65
N PRO A 173 1.90 -24.66 9.63
CA PRO A 173 1.19 -25.00 8.40
C PRO A 173 0.46 -23.81 7.74
N TYR A 174 0.76 -22.56 8.11
CA TYR A 174 0.11 -21.38 7.52
C TYR A 174 0.87 -20.91 6.28
N LEU A 175 0.14 -20.62 5.21
CA LEU A 175 0.74 -20.26 3.92
C LEU A 175 1.01 -18.75 3.82
N THR A 176 2.29 -18.40 3.68
CA THR A 176 2.77 -17.02 3.65
C THR A 176 3.61 -16.74 2.41
N ILE A 177 3.66 -15.46 2.01
CA ILE A 177 4.48 -14.96 0.90
C ILE A 177 5.77 -14.28 1.38
N TYR A 178 5.97 -14.22 2.70
CA TYR A 178 7.14 -13.62 3.35
C TYR A 178 7.31 -12.15 2.95
N GLY A 179 6.23 -11.37 2.98
CA GLY A 179 6.17 -9.97 2.53
C GLY A 179 7.35 -9.14 3.05
N SER A 180 7.56 -9.11 4.37
CA SER A 180 8.64 -8.35 5.00
C SER A 180 10.04 -8.92 4.69
N LYS A 181 10.19 -10.24 4.78
CA LYS A 181 11.51 -10.90 4.67
C LYS A 181 12.03 -10.93 3.23
N VAL A 182 11.14 -10.98 2.24
CA VAL A 182 11.49 -11.13 0.82
C VAL A 182 11.32 -9.80 0.07
N PHE A 183 10.13 -9.19 0.11
CA PHE A 183 9.82 -8.04 -0.73
C PHE A 183 10.29 -6.73 -0.11
N THR A 184 9.89 -6.43 1.13
CA THR A 184 10.34 -5.21 1.83
C THR A 184 11.86 -5.13 1.86
N ALA A 185 12.53 -6.22 2.28
CA ALA A 185 13.99 -6.25 2.37
C ALA A 185 14.71 -5.98 1.04
N GLU A 186 14.17 -6.45 -0.10
CA GLU A 186 14.80 -6.23 -1.39
C GLU A 186 14.49 -4.84 -1.98
N ILE A 187 13.29 -4.31 -1.73
CA ILE A 187 12.91 -2.95 -2.16
C ILE A 187 13.74 -1.90 -1.41
N LEU A 188 13.95 -2.07 -0.10
CA LEU A 188 14.72 -1.10 0.71
C LEU A 188 16.16 -0.95 0.22
N LYS A 189 16.77 -1.99 -0.36
CA LYS A 189 18.13 -1.92 -0.95
C LYS A 189 18.21 -1.03 -2.19
N GLN A 190 17.07 -0.70 -2.80
CA GLN A 190 17.00 0.12 -4.01
C GLN A 190 16.91 1.61 -3.71
N ILE A 191 16.63 1.97 -2.46
CA ILE A 191 16.52 3.36 -2.00
C ILE A 191 17.93 3.95 -1.89
N LYS A 192 18.10 5.19 -2.36
CA LYS A 192 19.37 5.92 -2.41
C LYS A 192 19.35 7.20 -1.59
N ASP A 193 18.19 7.84 -1.45
CA ASP A 193 18.00 9.05 -0.68
C ASP A 193 18.26 8.78 0.80
N GLU A 194 19.29 9.44 1.34
CA GLU A 194 19.74 9.27 2.73
C GLU A 194 18.64 9.61 3.74
N GLN A 195 17.79 10.59 3.45
CA GLN A 195 16.71 10.97 4.37
C GLN A 195 15.67 9.86 4.44
N VAL A 196 15.40 9.16 3.34
CA VAL A 196 14.51 8.00 3.32
C VAL A 196 15.15 6.80 4.03
N LEU A 197 16.44 6.57 3.81
CA LEU A 197 17.20 5.49 4.48
C LEU A 197 17.29 5.68 6.00
N ASN A 198 17.28 6.93 6.48
CA ASN A 198 17.31 7.24 7.91
C ASN A 198 15.98 6.98 8.65
N ILE A 199 14.90 6.68 7.93
CA ILE A 199 13.61 6.32 8.55
C ILE A 199 13.74 4.92 9.17
N LYS A 200 13.64 4.84 10.50
CA LYS A 200 13.96 3.64 11.29
C LYS A 200 13.11 2.40 11.00
N SER A 201 11.93 2.57 10.43
CA SER A 201 10.99 1.49 10.17
C SER A 201 10.16 1.79 8.92
N PRO A 202 9.81 0.77 8.11
CA PRO A 202 8.96 0.93 6.93
C PRO A 202 7.48 1.14 7.32
N ILE A 203 7.21 2.20 8.08
CA ILE A 203 5.88 2.56 8.61
C ILE A 203 4.93 3.13 7.54
N GLY A 204 5.45 3.51 6.37
CA GLY A 204 4.69 4.10 5.27
C GLY A 204 4.31 5.56 5.47
N SER A 205 3.45 6.08 4.58
CA SER A 205 2.90 7.44 4.70
C SER A 205 1.79 7.53 5.76
N VAL A 206 1.38 8.75 6.12
CA VAL A 206 0.17 8.99 6.92
C VAL A 206 -1.08 8.30 6.36
N ASN A 207 -1.20 8.16 5.04
CA ASN A 207 -2.33 7.49 4.39
C ASN A 207 -2.27 5.96 4.57
N GLN A 208 -1.07 5.41 4.82
CA GLN A 208 -0.86 4.01 5.15
C GLN A 208 -1.00 3.74 6.65
N ILE A 209 -0.74 4.73 7.51
CA ILE A 209 -0.80 4.61 8.96
C ILE A 209 -2.25 4.73 9.48
N THR A 210 -3.05 5.61 8.90
CA THR A 210 -4.39 5.90 9.40
C THR A 210 -5.43 6.06 8.30
N ASN A 211 -6.68 5.76 8.64
CA ASN A 211 -7.87 6.08 7.84
C ASN A 211 -8.72 7.21 8.46
N THR A 212 -8.22 7.88 9.51
CA THR A 212 -8.92 8.97 10.18
C THR A 212 -9.02 10.19 9.27
N VAL A 213 -10.21 10.44 8.74
CA VAL A 213 -10.48 11.56 7.81
C VAL A 213 -10.11 12.90 8.44
N ASP A 214 -10.42 13.12 9.72
CA ASP A 214 -10.09 14.36 10.44
C ASP A 214 -8.58 14.65 10.47
N LEU A 215 -7.74 13.60 10.50
CA LEU A 215 -6.29 13.75 10.39
C LEU A 215 -5.89 14.06 8.94
N LEU A 216 -6.37 13.25 7.99
CA LEU A 216 -5.98 13.33 6.57
C LEU A 216 -6.49 14.60 5.86
N GLU A 217 -7.48 15.28 6.41
CA GLU A 217 -7.97 16.56 5.91
C GLU A 217 -7.35 17.78 6.60
N ASN A 218 -6.72 17.61 7.76
CA ASN A 218 -6.20 18.71 8.56
C ASN A 218 -4.72 18.97 8.29
N GLU A 219 -4.42 20.03 7.54
CA GLU A 219 -3.04 20.40 7.20
C GLU A 219 -2.14 20.68 8.41
N LYS A 220 -2.69 21.17 9.53
CA LYS A 220 -1.91 21.43 10.75
C LYS A 220 -1.51 20.12 11.43
N LEU A 221 -2.42 19.14 11.49
CA LEU A 221 -2.13 17.83 12.06
C LEU A 221 -1.15 17.04 11.17
N LEU A 222 -1.35 17.05 9.84
CA LEU A 222 -0.42 16.40 8.91
C LEU A 222 1.02 16.94 9.02
N LYS A 223 1.19 18.25 9.25
CA LYS A 223 2.51 18.82 9.51
C LYS A 223 3.16 18.27 10.78
N ARG A 224 2.39 17.98 11.84
CA ARG A 224 2.90 17.39 13.08
C ARG A 224 3.32 15.93 12.89
N MET A 225 2.67 15.21 11.98
CA MET A 225 3.02 13.81 11.67
C MET A 225 4.41 13.65 11.05
N LYS A 226 5.07 14.74 10.62
CA LYS A 226 6.46 14.68 10.14
C LYS A 226 7.43 14.11 11.18
N ALA A 227 7.15 14.32 12.46
CA ALA A 227 7.94 13.80 13.57
C ALA A 227 8.01 12.27 13.63
N LEU A 228 7.16 11.54 12.88
CA LEU A 228 7.26 10.09 12.76
C LEU A 228 8.45 9.62 11.89
N TYR A 229 9.03 10.53 11.11
CA TYR A 229 10.07 10.23 10.11
C TYR A 229 11.43 10.88 10.46
N GLU A 230 11.49 11.61 11.56
CA GLU A 230 12.69 12.24 12.14
C GLU A 230 13.35 11.28 13.15
#